data_AF-A0A9P6P5V0-F1
#
_entry.id   AF-A0A9P6P5V0-F1
#
_cell.length_a   1.000
_cell.length_b   1.000
_cell.length_c   1.000
_cell.angle_alpha   90.00
_cell.angle_beta   90.00
_cell.angle_gamma   90.00
#
_symmetry.space_group_name_H-M   'P 1'
#
loop_
_entity.id
_entity.type
_entity.pdbx_description
1 polymer ?
#
loop_
_entity_poly.entity_id
_entity_poly.type
_entity_poly.pdbx_seq_one_letter_code
_entity_poly.pdbx_strand_id
1 'polypeptide(L)'
;MADQALVSSSAPPPSYADVDIDALPYVDREVEDEDTKAAVDRLIEQEMRRMRRKDRSSLPTQVDLFQQNDILAQEWARVQKKQNLAALDTSRYELKGPADETSVDAWKAAVDNTKSQLESQASSMFNLELLQKYGANAWRVHNYQLEAYLKQIQKATEEYRAQSREINRQRKADQTQAAGSLRSLENKWSDLISQNLQVEIACAALEGEVDELKRYKKSMDDAQ
;
A
#
# COMPACT_ATOMS: atom_id res chain seq x y z
N MET A 1 30.38 9.47 -27.44
CA MET A 1 30.50 10.53 -26.41
C MET A 1 29.11 11.12 -26.25
N ALA A 2 28.34 10.93 -25.18
CA ALA A 2 28.61 10.46 -23.83
C ALA A 2 27.48 9.49 -23.42
N ASP A 3 27.86 8.30 -22.99
CA ASP A 3 27.00 7.35 -22.32
C ASP A 3 27.56 7.26 -20.89
N GLN A 4 27.04 8.09 -20.00
CA GLN A 4 27.46 8.15 -18.60
C GLN A 4 26.23 8.03 -17.70
N ALA A 5 26.06 6.82 -17.18
CA ALA A 5 25.76 6.53 -15.78
C ALA A 5 24.58 7.27 -15.14
N LEU A 6 23.39 6.69 -15.28
CA LEU A 6 22.39 6.67 -14.20
C LEU A 6 22.45 5.32 -13.49
N VAL A 7 23.63 4.95 -12.98
CA VAL A 7 23.72 3.93 -11.94
C VAL A 7 23.22 4.61 -10.67
N SER A 8 21.93 4.44 -10.40
CA SER A 8 21.35 4.73 -9.09
C SER A 8 22.11 3.90 -8.07
N SER A 9 23.08 4.53 -7.39
CA SER A 9 23.71 3.93 -6.23
C SER A 9 22.66 3.97 -5.11
N SER A 10 21.72 3.02 -5.13
CA SER A 10 20.96 2.72 -3.93
C SER A 10 21.99 2.21 -2.93
N ALA A 11 22.37 3.06 -1.98
CA ALA A 11 23.04 2.59 -0.79
C ALA A 11 22.26 1.37 -0.28
N PRO A 12 22.92 0.23 -0.01
CA PRO A 12 22.23 -0.92 0.55
C PRO A 12 21.46 -0.43 1.79
N PRO A 13 20.21 -0.86 1.98
CA PRO A 13 19.47 -0.52 3.18
C PRO A 13 20.37 -0.83 4.39
N PRO A 14 20.38 0.00 5.44
CA PRO A 14 21.13 -0.33 6.63
C PRO A 14 20.74 -1.76 7.00
N SER A 15 21.73 -2.66 7.06
CA SER A 15 21.49 -4.01 7.55
C SER A 15 21.08 -3.82 9.00
N TYR A 16 19.78 -3.73 9.23
CA TYR A 16 19.23 -4.15 10.49
C TYR A 16 19.87 -5.52 10.70
N ALA A 17 20.57 -5.69 11.84
CA ALA A 17 20.87 -7.04 12.29
C ALA A 17 19.59 -7.85 12.05
N ASP A 18 19.72 -9.05 11.49
CA ASP A 18 18.62 -9.96 11.23
C ASP A 18 17.95 -10.24 12.59
N VAL A 19 17.09 -9.30 12.99
CA VAL A 19 16.18 -9.47 14.09
C VAL A 19 15.10 -10.23 13.39
N ASP A 20 15.15 -11.55 13.55
CA ASP A 20 14.07 -12.44 13.16
C ASP A 20 12.85 -12.00 13.97
N ILE A 21 12.07 -11.07 13.40
CA ILE A 21 10.82 -10.61 13.97
C ILE A 21 9.82 -11.73 13.67
N ASP A 22 9.73 -12.67 14.61
CA ASP A 22 8.75 -13.75 14.54
C ASP A 22 7.41 -13.27 15.08
N ALA A 23 6.39 -13.29 14.22
CA ALA A 23 5.00 -13.07 14.56
C ALA A 23 4.18 -14.04 13.73
N LEU A 24 3.22 -14.74 14.36
CA LEU A 24 2.47 -15.82 13.72
C LEU A 24 0.98 -15.45 13.55
N PRO A 25 0.60 -14.55 12.59
CA PRO A 25 -0.77 -14.11 12.40
C PRO A 25 -1.84 -15.20 12.30
N TYR A 26 -1.52 -16.39 11.77
CA TYR A 26 -2.49 -17.49 11.65
C TYR A 26 -2.69 -18.28 12.95
N VAL A 27 -1.82 -18.09 13.94
CA VAL A 27 -1.80 -18.79 15.24
C VAL A 27 -2.23 -17.83 16.34
N ASP A 28 -1.66 -16.63 16.36
CA ASP A 28 -1.84 -15.59 17.38
C ASP A 28 -3.15 -14.80 17.17
N ARG A 29 -4.29 -15.48 17.27
CA ARG A 29 -5.61 -14.86 17.05
C ARG A 29 -6.03 -13.86 18.11
N GLU A 30 -5.39 -13.89 19.29
CA GLU A 30 -5.63 -12.96 20.40
C GLU A 30 -5.23 -11.51 20.05
N VAL A 31 -4.36 -11.35 19.05
CA VAL A 31 -3.99 -10.02 18.51
C VAL A 31 -5.13 -9.43 17.66
N GLU A 32 -6.13 -10.23 17.25
CA GLU A 32 -7.29 -9.73 16.52
C GLU A 32 -8.29 -8.99 17.42
N ASP A 33 -8.24 -9.20 18.73
CA ASP A 33 -9.12 -8.59 19.72
C ASP A 33 -8.93 -7.06 19.78
N GLU A 34 -10.03 -6.32 19.82
CA GLU A 34 -9.98 -4.85 19.75
C GLU A 34 -9.32 -4.24 21.00
N ASP A 35 -9.54 -4.85 22.17
CA ASP A 35 -8.97 -4.39 23.44
C ASP A 35 -7.44 -4.55 23.47
N THR A 36 -6.92 -5.66 22.92
CA THR A 36 -5.47 -5.92 22.86
C THR A 36 -4.81 -4.97 21.87
N LYS A 37 -5.42 -4.73 20.70
CA LYS A 37 -4.96 -3.71 19.73
C LYS A 37 -4.92 -2.33 20.35
N ALA A 38 -5.99 -1.89 21.01
CA ALA A 38 -6.05 -0.58 21.63
C ALA A 38 -4.98 -0.40 22.73
N ALA A 39 -4.70 -1.47 23.50
CA ALA A 39 -3.62 -1.46 24.48
C ALA A 39 -2.23 -1.34 23.82
N VAL A 40 -2.00 -2.12 22.75
CA VAL A 40 -0.74 -2.08 21.98
C VAL A 40 -0.54 -0.72 21.32
N ASP A 41 -1.56 -0.14 20.69
CA ASP A 41 -1.50 1.18 20.06
C ASP A 41 -1.18 2.28 21.07
N ARG A 42 -1.73 2.22 22.29
CA ARG A 42 -1.36 3.14 23.37
C ARG A 42 0.11 3.03 23.76
N LEU A 43 0.65 1.82 23.81
CA LEU A 43 2.08 1.60 24.11
C LEU A 43 2.97 2.10 22.97
N ILE A 44 2.57 1.86 21.71
CA ILE A 44 3.25 2.39 20.53
C ILE A 44 3.24 3.92 20.58
N GLU A 45 2.11 4.56 20.88
CA GLU A 45 2.03 6.01 21.03
C GLU A 45 2.95 6.54 22.13
N GLN A 46 3.01 5.88 23.28
CA GLN A 46 3.90 6.28 24.37
C GLN A 46 5.37 6.22 23.94
N GLU A 47 5.77 5.17 23.23
CA GLU A 47 7.13 5.07 22.69
C GLU A 47 7.39 6.04 21.55
N MET A 48 6.40 6.31 20.68
CA MET A 48 6.50 7.36 19.66
C MET A 48 6.67 8.76 20.27
N ARG A 49 6.09 9.02 21.45
CA ARG A 49 6.26 10.29 22.19
C ARG A 49 7.66 10.40 22.82
N ARG A 50 8.24 9.29 23.26
CA ARG A 50 9.58 9.22 23.86
C ARG A 50 10.69 9.24 22.80
N MET A 51 10.44 8.62 21.65
CA MET A 51 11.39 8.60 20.54
C MET A 51 11.58 10.00 19.96
N ARG A 52 12.84 10.42 19.85
CA ARG A 52 13.20 11.61 19.07
C ARG A 52 12.84 11.32 17.61
N ARG A 53 11.89 12.08 17.04
CA ARG A 53 11.55 11.99 15.61
C ARG A 53 12.84 12.11 14.79
N LYS A 54 13.30 10.99 14.24
CA LYS A 54 14.27 10.97 13.15
C LYS A 54 13.44 11.26 11.90
N ASP A 55 13.86 12.18 11.06
CA ASP A 55 13.24 12.37 9.74
C ASP A 55 13.46 11.09 8.93
N ARG A 56 12.48 10.18 8.97
CA ARG A 56 12.60 8.83 8.41
C ARG A 56 12.28 8.77 6.91
N SER A 57 11.81 9.84 6.30
CA SER A 57 11.47 9.81 4.88
C SER A 57 12.63 10.31 4.03
N SER A 58 13.26 9.40 3.29
CA SER A 58 14.03 9.74 2.09
C SER A 58 13.14 10.22 0.94
N LEU A 59 11.82 10.20 1.14
CA LEU A 59 10.85 10.69 0.19
C LEU A 59 10.88 12.22 0.17
N PRO A 60 11.02 12.84 -1.00
CA PRO A 60 10.92 14.28 -1.12
C PRO A 60 9.53 14.73 -0.69
N THR A 61 9.46 15.74 0.18
CA THR A 61 8.21 16.33 0.68
C THR A 61 7.39 16.98 -0.44
N GLN A 62 8.04 17.33 -1.54
CA GLN A 62 7.42 17.90 -2.74
C GLN A 62 7.84 17.08 -3.94
N VAL A 63 6.84 16.55 -4.67
CA VAL A 63 7.06 15.84 -5.93
C VAL A 63 6.77 16.81 -7.06
N ASP A 64 7.81 17.18 -7.79
CA ASP A 64 7.67 17.98 -9.00
C ASP A 64 7.16 17.09 -10.13
N LEU A 65 5.86 17.20 -10.40
CA LEU A 65 5.20 16.46 -11.47
C LEU A 65 5.41 17.16 -12.82
N PHE A 66 5.49 16.38 -13.89
CA PHE A 66 5.52 16.85 -15.28
C PHE A 66 6.75 17.68 -15.68
N GLN A 67 7.92 17.45 -15.07
CA GLN A 67 9.18 18.14 -15.42
C GLN A 67 9.56 18.10 -16.92
N GLN A 68 9.11 17.08 -17.64
CA GLN A 68 9.39 16.90 -19.07
C GLN A 68 8.42 17.67 -19.99
N ASN A 69 7.30 18.15 -19.46
CA ASN A 69 6.24 18.78 -20.24
C ASN A 69 5.87 20.13 -19.62
N ASP A 70 6.48 21.20 -20.13
CA ASP A 70 6.30 22.57 -19.62
C ASP A 70 4.83 23.00 -19.54
N ILE A 71 4.02 22.61 -20.54
CA ILE A 71 2.58 22.93 -20.58
C ILE A 71 1.84 22.28 -19.40
N LEU A 72 2.13 21.00 -19.13
CA LEU A 72 1.49 20.27 -18.03
C LEU A 72 1.98 20.78 -16.67
N ALA A 73 3.26 21.15 -16.56
CA ALA A 73 3.80 21.77 -15.35
C ALA A 73 3.13 23.12 -15.06
N GLN A 74 2.92 23.96 -16.08
CA GLN A 74 2.21 25.23 -15.95
C GLN A 74 0.74 25.05 -15.54
N GLU A 75 0.04 24.10 -16.17
CA GLU A 75 -1.34 23.75 -15.79
C GLU A 75 -1.42 23.21 -14.36
N TRP A 76 -0.46 22.37 -13.96
CA TRP A 76 -0.37 21.87 -12.60
C TRP A 76 -0.18 23.00 -11.59
N ALA A 77 0.69 23.96 -11.88
CA ALA A 77 0.89 25.15 -11.05
C ALA A 77 -0.38 26.04 -10.98
N ARG A 78 -1.13 26.17 -12.08
CA ARG A 78 -2.42 26.89 -12.11
C ARG A 78 -3.47 26.19 -11.24
N VAL A 79 -3.59 24.88 -11.35
CA VAL A 79 -4.51 24.05 -10.56
C VAL A 79 -4.14 24.09 -9.08
N GLN A 80 -2.85 24.02 -8.75
CA GLN A 80 -2.36 24.17 -7.38
C GLN A 80 -2.74 25.53 -6.77
N LYS A 81 -2.74 26.59 -7.60
CA LYS A 81 -3.22 27.94 -7.22
C LYS A 81 -4.76 28.08 -7.24
N LYS A 82 -5.50 27.01 -7.54
CA LYS A 82 -6.98 26.98 -7.67
C LYS A 82 -7.52 28.04 -8.64
N GLN A 83 -6.73 28.45 -9.61
CA GLN A 83 -7.18 29.38 -10.64
C GLN A 83 -8.05 28.61 -11.63
N ASN A 84 -9.25 29.11 -11.92
CA ASN A 84 -10.12 28.47 -12.90
C ASN A 84 -9.56 28.62 -14.32
N LEU A 85 -9.85 27.67 -15.21
CA LEU A 85 -9.40 27.77 -16.60
C LEU A 85 -10.19 28.88 -17.28
N ALA A 86 -9.54 29.69 -18.13
CA ALA A 86 -10.27 30.62 -18.99
C ALA A 86 -11.26 29.81 -19.84
N ALA A 87 -12.54 30.16 -19.77
CA ALA A 87 -13.56 29.48 -20.57
C ALA A 87 -13.17 29.58 -22.04
N LEU A 88 -13.27 28.45 -22.76
CA LEU A 88 -13.03 28.42 -24.19
C LEU A 88 -14.00 29.41 -24.83
N ASP A 89 -13.50 30.33 -25.66
CA ASP A 89 -14.34 31.31 -26.31
C ASP A 89 -15.21 30.63 -27.38
N THR A 90 -16.47 30.36 -27.04
CA THR A 90 -17.45 29.76 -27.95
C THR A 90 -18.00 30.78 -28.94
N SER A 91 -17.82 32.09 -28.69
CA SER A 91 -18.38 33.15 -29.53
C SER A 91 -17.81 33.15 -30.95
N ARG A 92 -16.58 32.64 -31.11
CA ARG A 92 -15.93 32.45 -32.42
C ARG A 92 -16.67 31.46 -33.31
N TYR A 93 -17.33 30.45 -32.74
CA TYR A 93 -18.04 29.40 -33.46
C TYR A 93 -19.52 29.72 -33.70
N GLU A 94 -20.01 30.81 -33.12
CA GLU A 94 -21.37 31.28 -33.29
C GLU A 94 -21.43 32.24 -34.49
N LEU A 95 -22.42 32.04 -35.38
CA LEU A 95 -22.67 32.96 -36.49
C LEU A 95 -23.40 34.22 -35.97
N LYS A 96 -22.66 35.09 -35.28
CA LYS A 96 -23.20 36.38 -34.81
C LYS A 96 -23.15 37.42 -35.92
N GLY A 97 -24.16 38.28 -35.96
CA GLY A 97 -24.12 39.50 -36.76
C GLY A 97 -22.98 40.44 -36.31
N PRO A 98 -22.65 41.46 -37.10
CA PRO A 98 -21.65 42.45 -36.72
C PRO A 98 -22.04 43.13 -35.41
N ALA A 99 -21.06 43.42 -34.55
CA ALA A 99 -21.29 44.07 -33.26
C ALA A 99 -21.88 45.48 -33.42
N ASP A 100 -21.46 46.20 -34.48
CA ASP A 100 -21.96 47.52 -34.85
C ASP A 100 -22.34 47.53 -36.34
N GLU A 101 -23.63 47.66 -36.65
CA GLU A 101 -24.15 47.63 -38.03
C GLU A 101 -23.69 48.83 -38.87
N THR A 102 -23.20 49.90 -38.24
CA THR A 102 -22.75 51.13 -38.91
C THR A 102 -21.26 51.11 -39.25
N SER A 103 -20.48 50.18 -38.69
CA SER A 103 -19.03 50.10 -38.89
C SER A 103 -18.67 49.12 -39.99
N VAL A 104 -18.00 49.59 -41.04
CA VAL A 104 -17.55 48.76 -42.17
C VAL A 104 -16.57 47.66 -41.72
N ASP A 105 -15.75 47.94 -40.71
CA ASP A 105 -14.75 46.97 -40.24
C ASP A 105 -15.39 45.85 -39.39
N ALA A 106 -16.46 46.15 -38.65
CA ALA A 106 -17.25 45.13 -37.94
C ALA A 106 -17.93 44.17 -38.92
N TRP A 107 -18.41 44.67 -40.06
CA TRP A 107 -18.96 43.84 -41.14
C TRP A 107 -17.88 42.97 -41.80
N LYS A 108 -16.68 43.50 -42.07
CA LYS A 108 -15.57 42.70 -42.61
C LYS A 108 -15.19 41.54 -41.67
N ALA A 109 -15.05 41.83 -40.38
CA ALA A 109 -14.74 40.81 -39.37
C ALA A 109 -15.83 39.73 -39.28
N ALA A 110 -17.11 40.12 -39.35
CA ALA A 110 -18.23 39.18 -39.40
C ALA A 110 -18.17 38.30 -40.66
N VAL A 111 -17.88 38.88 -41.84
CA VAL A 111 -17.74 38.14 -43.10
C VAL A 111 -16.55 37.18 -43.09
N ASP A 112 -15.43 37.56 -42.50
CA ASP A 112 -14.26 36.68 -42.40
C ASP A 112 -14.50 35.52 -41.41
N ASN A 113 -15.27 35.77 -40.34
CA ASN A 113 -15.75 34.71 -39.47
C ASN A 113 -16.69 33.75 -40.23
N THR A 114 -17.70 34.25 -40.96
CA THR A 114 -18.63 33.37 -41.69
C THR A 114 -17.93 32.54 -42.77
N LYS A 115 -16.95 33.10 -43.49
CA LYS A 115 -16.10 32.33 -44.41
C LYS A 115 -15.34 31.21 -43.69
N SER A 116 -14.73 31.53 -42.55
CA SER A 116 -14.01 30.54 -41.75
C SER A 116 -14.94 29.42 -41.27
N GLN A 117 -16.19 29.76 -40.89
CA GLN A 117 -17.20 28.78 -40.49
C GLN A 117 -17.66 27.92 -41.67
N LEU A 118 -17.85 28.50 -42.86
CA LEU A 118 -18.23 27.75 -44.05
C LEU A 118 -17.20 26.65 -44.37
N GLU A 119 -15.91 27.00 -44.37
CA GLU A 119 -14.82 26.04 -44.59
C GLU A 119 -14.74 24.98 -43.47
N SER A 120 -14.96 25.39 -42.22
CA SER A 120 -15.04 24.45 -41.09
C SER A 120 -16.19 23.48 -41.25
N GLN A 121 -17.37 23.93 -41.67
CA GLN A 121 -18.54 23.07 -41.91
C GLN A 121 -18.31 22.14 -43.09
N ALA A 122 -17.70 22.61 -44.19
CA ALA A 122 -17.31 21.76 -45.31
C ALA A 122 -16.35 20.63 -44.86
N SER A 123 -15.36 20.97 -44.02
CA SER A 123 -14.45 19.98 -43.42
C SER A 123 -15.18 19.00 -42.50
N SER A 124 -16.10 19.49 -41.66
CA SER A 124 -16.93 18.65 -40.80
C SER A 124 -17.83 17.70 -41.60
N MET A 125 -18.40 18.15 -42.73
CA MET A 125 -19.17 17.29 -43.63
C MET A 125 -18.31 16.17 -44.20
N PHE A 126 -17.10 16.50 -44.70
CA PHE A 126 -16.17 15.48 -45.19
C PHE A 126 -15.78 14.46 -44.10
N ASN A 127 -15.52 14.92 -42.87
CA ASN A 127 -15.23 14.05 -41.74
C ASN A 127 -16.44 13.16 -41.36
N LEU A 128 -17.66 13.70 -41.43
CA LEU A 128 -18.90 12.95 -41.20
C LEU A 128 -19.12 11.89 -42.28
N GLU A 129 -18.83 12.18 -43.55
CA GLU A 129 -18.88 11.20 -44.63
C GLU A 129 -17.88 10.06 -44.40
N LEU A 130 -16.67 10.38 -43.93
CA LEU A 130 -15.67 9.38 -43.57
C LEU A 130 -16.13 8.54 -42.37
N LEU A 131 -16.69 9.18 -41.35
CA LEU A 131 -17.23 8.50 -40.17
C LEU A 131 -18.42 7.60 -40.55
N GLN A 132 -19.28 8.04 -41.46
CA GLN A 132 -20.42 7.24 -41.93
C GLN A 132 -19.93 5.97 -42.66
N LYS A 133 -18.86 6.09 -43.46
CA LYS A 133 -18.29 4.97 -44.22
C LYS A 133 -17.50 3.98 -43.34
N TYR A 134 -16.65 4.49 -42.44
CA TYR A 134 -15.68 3.66 -41.71
C TYR A 134 -15.92 3.56 -40.21
N GLY A 135 -16.70 4.47 -39.63
CA GLY A 135 -16.89 4.59 -38.18
C GLY A 135 -17.36 3.30 -37.55
N ALA A 136 -18.43 2.68 -38.07
CA ALA A 136 -18.97 1.44 -37.51
C ALA A 136 -17.93 0.30 -37.48
N ASN A 137 -17.08 0.19 -38.50
CA ASN A 137 -16.05 -0.84 -38.57
C ASN A 137 -14.85 -0.51 -37.67
N ALA A 138 -14.40 0.75 -37.66
CA ALA A 138 -13.34 1.21 -36.76
C ALA A 138 -13.72 1.00 -35.29
N TRP A 139 -14.95 1.33 -34.91
CA TRP A 139 -15.46 1.11 -33.56
C TRP A 139 -15.49 -0.37 -33.16
N ARG A 140 -15.87 -1.27 -34.08
CA ARG A 140 -15.83 -2.72 -33.82
C ARG A 140 -14.41 -3.23 -33.61
N VAL A 141 -13.46 -2.79 -34.43
CA VAL A 141 -12.05 -3.17 -34.28
C VAL A 141 -11.49 -2.65 -32.96
N HIS A 142 -11.78 -1.40 -32.62
CA HIS A 142 -11.38 -0.81 -31.35
C HIS A 142 -11.98 -1.57 -30.16
N ASN A 143 -13.27 -1.94 -30.23
CA ASN A 143 -13.91 -2.74 -29.20
C ASN A 143 -13.25 -4.12 -29.05
N TYR A 144 -12.94 -4.80 -30.17
CA TYR A 144 -12.21 -6.07 -30.14
C TYR A 144 -10.82 -5.94 -29.48
N GLN A 145 -10.08 -4.86 -29.77
CA GLN A 145 -8.80 -4.57 -29.12
C GLN A 145 -8.96 -4.33 -27.62
N LEU A 146 -9.97 -3.56 -27.22
CA LEU A 146 -10.29 -3.33 -25.81
C LEU A 146 -10.65 -4.62 -25.08
N GLU A 147 -11.43 -5.50 -25.70
CA GLU A 147 -11.75 -6.81 -25.13
C GLU A 147 -10.50 -7.68 -24.96
N ALA A 148 -9.56 -7.64 -25.91
CA ALA A 148 -8.29 -8.34 -25.81
C ALA A 148 -7.44 -7.81 -24.65
N TYR A 149 -7.33 -6.48 -24.51
CA TYR A 149 -6.63 -5.86 -23.38
C TYR A 149 -7.28 -6.17 -22.04
N LEU A 150 -8.60 -6.13 -21.98
CA LEU A 150 -9.35 -6.48 -20.78
C LEU A 150 -9.05 -7.93 -20.36
N LYS A 151 -9.08 -8.88 -21.31
CA LYS A 151 -8.74 -10.28 -21.04
C LYS A 151 -7.31 -10.45 -20.52
N GLN A 152 -6.35 -9.70 -21.09
CA GLN A 152 -4.96 -9.73 -20.65
C GLN A 152 -4.81 -9.23 -19.20
N ILE A 153 -5.45 -8.12 -18.86
CA ILE A 153 -5.41 -7.55 -17.51
C ILE A 153 -6.11 -8.47 -16.50
N GLN A 154 -7.25 -9.06 -16.87
CA GLN A 154 -7.95 -10.03 -16.03
C GLN A 154 -7.08 -11.25 -15.74
N LYS A 155 -6.44 -11.82 -16.78
CA LYS A 155 -5.52 -12.94 -16.64
C LYS A 155 -4.35 -12.61 -15.70
N ALA A 156 -3.69 -11.47 -15.90
CA ALA A 156 -2.61 -11.03 -15.02
C ALA A 156 -3.08 -10.86 -13.56
N THR A 157 -4.28 -10.29 -13.36
CA THR A 157 -4.88 -10.15 -12.02
C THR A 157 -5.14 -11.51 -11.37
N GLU A 158 -5.64 -12.48 -12.12
CA GLU A 158 -5.85 -13.85 -11.63
C GLU A 158 -4.54 -14.55 -11.29
N GLU A 159 -3.50 -14.38 -12.12
CA GLU A 159 -2.16 -14.90 -11.86
C GLU A 159 -1.58 -14.33 -10.56
N TYR A 160 -1.63 -13.01 -10.35
CA TYR A 160 -1.17 -12.39 -9.10
C TYR A 160 -1.98 -12.84 -7.89
N ARG A 161 -3.31 -13.00 -8.03
CA ARG A 161 -4.15 -13.56 -6.96
C ARG A 161 -3.80 -15.02 -6.67
N ALA A 162 -3.45 -15.82 -7.67
CA ALA A 162 -3.00 -17.19 -7.46
C ALA A 162 -1.66 -17.24 -6.73
N GLN A 163 -0.70 -16.41 -7.13
CA GLN A 163 0.60 -16.28 -6.45
C GLN A 163 0.44 -15.83 -4.99
N SER A 164 -0.38 -14.81 -4.74
CA SER A 164 -0.68 -14.36 -3.37
C SER A 164 -1.33 -15.45 -2.52
N ARG A 165 -2.29 -16.20 -3.09
CA ARG A 165 -2.92 -17.33 -2.41
C ARG A 165 -1.91 -18.44 -2.10
N GLU A 166 -1.00 -18.75 -3.01
CA GLU A 166 0.03 -19.76 -2.79
C GLU A 166 1.00 -19.36 -1.68
N ILE A 167 1.47 -18.10 -1.67
CA ILE A 167 2.30 -17.56 -0.59
C ILE A 167 1.55 -17.65 0.75
N ASN A 168 0.28 -17.24 0.80
CA ASN A 168 -0.51 -17.32 2.02
C ASN A 168 -0.75 -18.77 2.47
N ARG A 169 -0.91 -19.70 1.53
CA ARG A 169 -1.03 -21.14 1.81
C ARG A 169 0.26 -21.68 2.44
N GLN A 170 1.41 -21.34 1.87
CA GLN A 170 2.72 -21.74 2.39
C GLN A 170 2.94 -21.16 3.79
N ARG A 171 2.74 -19.84 3.98
CA ARG A 171 2.82 -19.20 5.30
C ARG A 171 1.94 -19.87 6.34
N LYS A 172 0.68 -20.19 5.98
CA LYS A 172 -0.22 -20.87 6.90
C LYS A 172 0.29 -22.26 7.28
N ALA A 173 0.82 -23.02 6.32
CA ALA A 173 1.39 -24.35 6.59
C ALA A 173 2.58 -24.27 7.54
N ASP A 174 3.53 -23.36 7.27
CA ASP A 174 4.73 -23.16 8.08
C ASP A 174 4.36 -22.73 9.51
N GLN A 175 3.45 -21.77 9.66
CA GLN A 175 3.00 -21.31 10.98
C GLN A 175 2.23 -22.39 11.75
N THR A 176 1.42 -23.20 11.07
CA THR A 176 0.69 -24.31 11.72
C THR A 176 1.66 -25.40 12.19
N GLN A 177 2.71 -25.68 11.42
CA GLN A 177 3.77 -26.59 11.83
C GLN A 177 4.54 -26.05 13.04
N ALA A 178 4.95 -24.79 12.99
CA ALA A 178 5.63 -24.11 14.09
C ALA A 178 4.78 -24.10 15.37
N ALA A 179 3.47 -23.84 15.26
CA ALA A 179 2.53 -23.89 16.38
C ALA A 179 2.48 -25.27 17.04
N GLY A 180 2.52 -26.35 16.24
CA GLY A 180 2.60 -27.71 16.76
C GLY A 180 3.87 -27.95 17.59
N SER A 181 5.01 -27.46 17.11
CA SER A 181 6.28 -27.52 17.83
C SER A 181 6.27 -26.66 19.11
N LEU A 182 5.75 -25.44 19.04
CA LEU A 182 5.60 -24.53 20.18
C LEU A 182 4.76 -25.15 21.28
N ARG A 183 3.59 -25.70 20.92
CA ARG A 183 2.70 -26.37 21.88
C ARG A 183 3.35 -27.60 22.52
N SER A 184 4.16 -28.36 21.76
CA SER A 184 4.91 -29.49 22.33
C SER A 184 5.98 -29.02 23.32
N LEU A 185 6.68 -27.92 23.02
CA LEU A 185 7.69 -27.34 23.91
C LEU A 185 7.05 -26.73 25.16
N GLU A 186 5.91 -26.06 25.02
CA GLU A 186 5.13 -25.50 26.12
C GLU A 186 4.65 -26.59 27.08
N ASN A 187 4.11 -27.69 26.56
CA ASN A 187 3.72 -28.84 27.37
C ASN A 187 4.91 -29.42 28.13
N LYS A 188 6.05 -29.65 27.44
CA LYS A 188 7.27 -30.14 28.10
C LYS A 188 7.77 -29.19 29.18
N TRP A 189 7.70 -27.89 28.93
CA TRP A 189 8.08 -26.86 29.90
C TRP A 189 7.16 -26.89 31.13
N SER A 190 5.85 -26.96 30.93
CA SER A 190 4.87 -27.09 32.02
C SER A 190 5.08 -28.39 32.82
N ASP A 191 5.34 -29.51 32.13
CA ASP A 191 5.62 -30.80 32.76
C ASP A 191 6.91 -30.73 33.60
N LEU A 192 7.98 -30.14 33.06
CA LEU A 192 9.25 -29.96 33.78
C LEU A 192 9.08 -29.08 35.01
N ILE A 193 8.31 -28.00 34.93
CA ILE A 193 8.01 -27.15 36.09
C ILE A 193 7.23 -27.92 37.15
N SER A 194 6.20 -28.66 36.73
CA SER A 194 5.40 -29.49 37.64
C SER A 194 6.24 -30.56 38.31
N GLN A 195 7.11 -31.25 37.55
CA GLN A 195 8.03 -32.25 38.09
C GLN A 195 9.04 -31.63 39.05
N ASN A 196 9.62 -30.48 38.71
CA ASN A 196 10.57 -29.79 39.57
C ASN A 196 9.91 -29.38 40.89
N LEU A 197 8.71 -28.82 40.84
CA LEU A 197 7.92 -28.49 42.03
C LEU A 197 7.59 -29.73 42.88
N GLN A 198 7.22 -30.86 42.24
CA GLN A 198 6.98 -32.11 42.96
C GLN A 198 8.23 -32.63 43.67
N VAL A 199 9.40 -32.51 43.03
CA VAL A 199 10.69 -32.89 43.64
C VAL A 199 11.02 -31.97 44.80
N GLU A 200 10.83 -30.65 44.67
CA GLU A 200 11.06 -29.70 45.78
C GLU A 200 10.17 -30.02 46.99
N ILE A 201 8.89 -30.33 46.76
CA ILE A 201 7.97 -30.73 47.83
C ILE A 201 8.42 -32.04 48.49
N ALA A 202 8.83 -33.04 47.71
CA ALA A 202 9.30 -34.32 48.24
C ALA A 202 10.61 -34.17 49.03
N CYS A 203 11.54 -33.34 48.56
CA CYS A 203 12.76 -33.00 49.29
C CYS A 203 12.45 -32.30 50.62
N ALA A 204 11.56 -31.32 50.63
CA ALA A 204 11.15 -30.63 51.86
C ALA A 204 10.49 -31.58 52.87
N ALA A 205 9.67 -32.52 52.41
CA ALA A 205 9.07 -33.54 53.27
C ALA A 205 10.12 -34.48 53.88
N LEU A 206 11.07 -34.98 53.07
CA LEU A 206 12.17 -35.83 53.53
C LEU A 206 13.12 -35.10 54.49
N GLU A 207 13.40 -33.82 54.24
CA GLU A 207 14.19 -32.98 55.16
C GLU A 207 13.49 -32.85 56.52
N GLY A 208 12.16 -32.66 56.52
CA GLY A 208 11.34 -32.69 57.73
C GLY A 208 11.46 -34.00 58.51
N GLU A 209 11.30 -35.14 57.83
CA GLU A 209 11.44 -36.48 58.45
C GLU A 209 12.87 -36.70 59.01
N VAL A 210 13.90 -36.30 58.27
CA VAL A 210 15.29 -36.40 58.69
C VAL A 210 15.55 -35.54 59.94
N ASP A 211 14.98 -34.34 60.01
CA ASP A 211 15.12 -33.48 61.17
C ASP A 211 14.37 -34.01 62.39
N GLU A 212 13.20 -34.65 62.22
CA GLU A 212 12.52 -35.39 63.28
C GLU A 212 13.36 -36.55 63.80
N LEU A 213 13.95 -37.35 62.91
CA LEU A 213 14.83 -38.46 63.28
C LEU A 213 16.09 -37.99 64.01
N LYS A 214 16.70 -36.87 63.58
CA LYS A 214 17.83 -36.25 64.29
C LYS A 214 17.44 -35.81 65.70
N ARG A 215 16.26 -35.21 65.87
CA ARG A 215 15.73 -34.82 67.19
C ARG A 215 15.52 -36.04 68.08
N TYR A 216 14.93 -37.12 67.54
CA TYR A 216 14.73 -38.37 68.26
C TYR A 216 16.06 -39.00 68.70
N LYS A 217 17.05 -39.10 67.80
CA LYS A 217 18.37 -39.62 68.13
C LYS A 217 19.03 -38.80 69.25
N LYS A 218 19.00 -37.48 69.15
CA LYS A 218 19.55 -36.59 70.18
C LYS A 218 18.89 -36.82 71.55
N SER A 219 17.57 -37.01 71.58
CA SER A 219 16.86 -37.33 72.83
C SER A 219 17.23 -38.70 73.43
N MET A 220 17.62 -39.66 72.60
CA MET A 220 18.11 -40.97 73.05
C MET A 220 19.56 -40.89 73.55
N ASP A 221 20.41 -40.13 72.87
CA ASP A 221 21.79 -39.89 73.29
C ASP A 221 21.84 -39.07 74.60
N ASP A 222 20.90 -38.14 74.83
CA ASP A 222 20.77 -37.36 76.08
C ASP A 222 20.16 -38.19 77.25
N ALA A 223 19.62 -39.39 76.98
CA ALA A 223 19.01 -40.28 77.97
C ALA A 223 19.94 -41.41 78.45
N GLN A 224 21.15 -41.51 77.89
CA GLN A 224 22.24 -42.41 78.33
C GLN A 224 23.26 -41.68 79.20
#